data_AF-A0A1H0NDI1-F1
#
_entry.id   AF-A0A1H0NDI1-F1
#
_cell.length_a   1.000
_cell.length_b   1.000
_cell.length_c   1.000
_cell.angle_alpha   90.00
_cell.angle_beta   90.00
_cell.angle_gamma   90.00
#
_symmetry.space_group_name_H-M   'P 1'
#
loop_
_entity.id
_entity.type
_entity.pdbx_description
1 polymer ?
#
loop_
_entity_poly.entity_id
_entity_poly.type
_entity_poly.pdbx_seq_one_letter_code
_entity_poly.pdbx_strand_id
1 'polypeptide(L)'
;MGLIERLKILLKNQEKNVRCGVSRKGNLGVLIFLYPLIFLMIYAAFDDLKLPVFFEKFVLDLGVIIGIVSILLTVWDCFKKNQFLVGLSAYFIGVYAFFTLPISVTTAFSNGNLNFILLQEVSITLWPLLMWLSMAYFTIDSEGNMVEGRLQNKILGNLFVALGTILCIYGLVELRLSDTYLTCVIWGFELIVGLSLVTAWSYILYPLRHKDDEGADLTEASEVQSKAVNALNETLQDKRFDKERFK
;
A
#
# COMPACT_ATOMS: atom_id res chain seq x y z
N MET A 1 20.61 0.76 -20.43
CA MET A 1 20.09 0.15 -19.18
C MET A 1 18.58 0.00 -19.30
N GLY A 2 18.04 -1.21 -19.05
CA GLY A 2 16.62 -1.48 -19.21
C GLY A 2 15.77 -0.89 -18.07
N LEU A 3 14.45 -0.83 -18.30
CA LEU A 3 13.48 -0.36 -17.32
C LEU A 3 13.48 -1.22 -16.04
N ILE A 4 13.69 -2.53 -16.19
CA ILE A 4 13.75 -3.48 -15.07
C ILE A 4 14.95 -3.17 -14.16
N GLU A 5 16.15 -2.92 -14.72
CA GLU A 5 17.30 -2.53 -13.90
C GLU A 5 17.03 -1.22 -13.16
N ARG A 6 16.39 -0.25 -13.82
CA ARG A 6 16.05 1.04 -13.20
C ARG A 6 15.09 0.85 -12.02
N LEU A 7 14.04 0.06 -12.19
CA LEU A 7 13.11 -0.26 -11.10
C LEU A 7 13.81 -0.93 -9.90
N LYS A 8 14.78 -1.83 -10.16
CA LYS A 8 15.59 -2.45 -9.10
C LYS A 8 16.42 -1.43 -8.33
N ILE A 9 17.05 -0.48 -9.02
CA ILE A 9 17.83 0.58 -8.37
C ILE A 9 16.92 1.52 -7.56
N LEU A 10 15.76 1.90 -8.12
CA LEU A 10 14.79 2.73 -7.42
C LEU A 10 14.31 2.05 -6.12
N LEU A 11 13.95 0.77 -6.19
CA LEU A 11 13.55 -0.03 -5.03
C LEU A 11 14.67 -0.06 -3.98
N LYS A 12 15.89 -0.41 -4.39
CA LYS A 12 17.05 -0.46 -3.48
C LYS A 12 17.33 0.89 -2.81
N ASN A 13 17.11 1.99 -3.53
CA ASN A 13 17.27 3.32 -2.98
C ASN A 13 16.18 3.64 -1.92
N GLN A 14 14.93 3.27 -2.17
CA GLN A 14 13.86 3.42 -1.18
C GLN A 14 14.12 2.59 0.07
N GLU A 15 14.54 1.35 -0.12
CA GLU A 15 14.88 0.44 0.96
C GLU A 15 15.96 0.99 1.90
N LYS A 16 16.95 1.71 1.35
CA LYS A 16 18.01 2.39 2.12
C LYS A 16 17.52 3.65 2.85
N ASN A 17 16.48 4.30 2.36
CA ASN A 17 16.00 5.57 2.90
C ASN A 17 14.97 5.40 4.03
N VAL A 18 14.43 4.18 4.22
CA VAL A 18 13.54 3.87 5.34
C VAL A 18 14.34 3.79 6.64
N ARG A 19 13.85 4.47 7.68
CA ARG A 19 14.53 4.58 8.98
C ARG A 19 13.92 3.72 10.09
N CYS A 20 12.75 3.15 9.87
CA CYS A 20 12.06 2.33 10.86
C CYS A 20 11.03 1.40 10.20
N GLY A 21 10.72 0.29 10.86
CA GLY A 21 9.62 -0.58 10.50
C GLY A 21 8.25 -0.02 10.89
N VAL A 22 7.19 -0.76 10.56
CA VAL A 22 5.80 -0.39 10.86
C VAL A 22 5.55 -0.38 12.38
N SER A 23 4.89 0.66 12.89
CA SER A 23 4.62 0.82 14.32
C SER A 23 3.56 -0.16 14.84
N ARG A 24 3.87 -0.87 15.93
CA ARG A 24 2.93 -1.76 16.64
C ARG A 24 1.66 -1.03 17.11
N LYS A 25 1.83 0.14 17.73
CA LYS A 25 0.71 0.96 18.22
C LYS A 25 -0.15 1.44 17.06
N GLY A 26 0.49 1.81 15.95
CA GLY A 26 -0.21 2.19 14.72
C GLY A 26 -1.05 1.05 14.16
N ASN A 27 -0.46 -0.15 14.04
CA ASN A 27 -1.18 -1.34 13.57
C ASN A 27 -2.37 -1.70 14.48
N LEU A 28 -2.21 -1.64 15.81
CA LEU A 28 -3.33 -1.87 16.72
C LEU A 28 -4.45 -0.84 16.54
N GLY A 29 -4.11 0.43 16.37
CA GLY A 29 -5.10 1.47 16.08
C GLY A 29 -5.85 1.21 14.78
N VAL A 30 -5.12 0.82 13.73
CA VAL A 30 -5.71 0.45 12.43
C VAL A 30 -6.61 -0.78 12.57
N LEU A 31 -6.18 -1.81 13.30
CA LEU A 31 -6.93 -3.06 13.47
C LEU A 31 -8.20 -2.90 14.31
N ILE A 32 -8.14 -2.10 15.38
CA ILE A 32 -9.25 -1.99 16.35
C ILE A 32 -10.25 -0.91 15.95
N PHE A 33 -9.80 0.19 15.35
CA PHE A 33 -10.67 1.32 15.03
C PHE A 33 -10.93 1.45 13.53
N LEU A 34 -9.87 1.50 12.72
CA LEU A 34 -10.00 1.84 11.31
C LEU A 34 -10.63 0.69 10.50
N TYR A 35 -10.17 -0.54 10.71
CA TYR A 35 -10.64 -1.71 9.99
C TYR A 35 -12.13 -1.99 10.23
N PRO A 36 -12.65 -2.04 11.48
CA PRO A 36 -14.08 -2.23 11.71
C PRO A 36 -14.93 -1.11 11.12
N LEU A 37 -14.45 0.14 11.17
CA LEU A 37 -15.15 1.27 10.56
C LEU A 37 -15.30 1.09 9.04
N ILE A 38 -14.21 0.75 8.35
CA ILE A 38 -14.23 0.50 6.90
C ILE A 38 -15.12 -0.69 6.57
N PHE A 39 -15.00 -1.79 7.33
CA PHE A 39 -15.83 -2.97 7.14
C PHE A 39 -17.32 -2.67 7.34
N LEU A 40 -17.68 -1.84 8.34
CA LEU A 40 -19.05 -1.40 8.55
C LEU A 40 -19.55 -0.47 7.44
N MET A 41 -18.70 0.42 6.92
CA MET A 41 -19.07 1.30 5.79
C MET A 41 -19.43 0.48 4.55
N ILE A 42 -18.61 -0.51 4.17
CA ILE A 42 -18.90 -1.36 3.01
C ILE A 42 -20.13 -2.25 3.26
N TYR A 43 -20.29 -2.75 4.49
CA TYR A 43 -21.46 -3.54 4.86
C TYR A 43 -22.75 -2.71 4.83
N ALA A 44 -22.70 -1.44 5.25
CA ALA A 44 -23.85 -0.54 5.19
C ALA A 44 -24.18 -0.10 3.76
N ALA A 45 -23.17 0.02 2.89
CA ALA A 45 -23.37 0.35 1.48
C ALA A 45 -24.02 -0.79 0.68
N PHE A 46 -24.10 -1.99 1.24
CA PHE A 46 -24.42 -3.22 0.52
C PHE A 46 -25.82 -3.25 -0.11
N ASP A 47 -26.82 -2.67 0.55
CA ASP A 47 -28.20 -2.67 0.06
C ASP A 47 -28.41 -1.71 -1.13
N ASP A 48 -27.53 -0.71 -1.27
CA ASP A 48 -27.60 0.33 -2.30
C ASP A 48 -26.57 0.13 -3.43
N LEU A 49 -25.70 -0.88 -3.30
CA LEU A 49 -24.71 -1.23 -4.30
C LEU A 49 -25.41 -1.74 -5.58
N LYS A 50 -24.98 -1.23 -6.74
CA LYS A 50 -25.41 -1.76 -8.06
C LYS A 50 -24.40 -2.75 -8.61
N LEU A 51 -23.78 -3.54 -7.73
CA LEU A 51 -22.80 -4.54 -8.11
C LEU A 51 -23.49 -5.91 -8.27
N PRO A 52 -22.86 -6.85 -8.99
CA PRO A 52 -23.35 -8.22 -8.98
C PRO A 52 -23.25 -8.81 -7.57
N VAL A 53 -24.32 -9.45 -7.08
CA VAL A 53 -24.40 -10.10 -5.74
C VAL A 53 -23.20 -11.02 -5.45
N PHE A 54 -22.63 -11.65 -6.47
CA PHE A 54 -21.42 -12.46 -6.32
C PHE A 54 -20.19 -11.62 -5.93
N PHE A 55 -19.99 -10.49 -6.59
CA PHE A 55 -18.87 -9.58 -6.33
C PHE A 55 -18.98 -8.96 -4.94
N GLU A 56 -20.19 -8.58 -4.56
CA GLU A 56 -20.53 -8.07 -3.23
C GLU A 56 -20.16 -9.06 -2.12
N LYS A 57 -20.61 -10.32 -2.23
CA LYS A 57 -20.25 -11.37 -1.27
C LYS A 57 -18.74 -11.60 -1.22
N PHE A 58 -18.09 -11.61 -2.37
CA PHE A 58 -16.64 -11.78 -2.47
C PHE A 58 -15.88 -10.68 -1.70
N VAL A 59 -16.29 -9.41 -1.82
CA VAL A 59 -15.66 -8.30 -1.10
C VAL A 59 -15.84 -8.44 0.41
N LEU A 60 -17.03 -8.81 0.89
CA LEU A 60 -17.27 -9.01 2.33
C LEU A 60 -16.49 -10.20 2.88
N ASP A 61 -16.50 -11.34 2.18
CA ASP A 61 -15.77 -12.53 2.59
C ASP A 61 -14.26 -12.26 2.66
N LEU A 62 -13.72 -11.53 1.67
CA LEU A 62 -12.34 -11.05 1.71
C LEU A 62 -12.08 -10.16 2.92
N GLY A 63 -13.00 -9.25 3.24
CA GLY A 63 -12.93 -8.43 4.44
C GLY A 63 -12.79 -9.31 5.67
N VAL A 64 -13.73 -10.22 5.93
CA VAL A 64 -13.70 -11.14 7.07
C VAL A 64 -12.38 -11.92 7.15
N ILE A 65 -11.92 -12.47 6.03
CA ILE A 65 -10.66 -13.21 5.95
C ILE A 65 -9.48 -12.30 6.34
N ILE A 66 -9.40 -11.09 5.78
CA ILE A 66 -8.34 -10.12 6.08
C ILE A 66 -8.37 -9.72 7.54
N GLY A 67 -9.56 -9.48 8.12
CA GLY A 67 -9.71 -9.20 9.53
C GLY A 67 -9.16 -10.32 10.42
N ILE A 68 -9.57 -11.57 10.15
CA ILE A 68 -9.09 -12.75 10.91
C ILE A 68 -7.57 -12.91 10.75
N VAL A 69 -7.05 -12.85 9.53
CA VAL A 69 -5.61 -12.99 9.26
C VAL A 69 -4.81 -11.89 9.95
N SER A 70 -5.24 -10.63 9.88
CA SER A 70 -4.55 -9.52 10.53
C SER A 70 -4.59 -9.60 12.07
N ILE A 71 -5.68 -10.10 12.65
CA ILE A 71 -5.74 -10.42 14.09
C ILE A 71 -4.73 -11.51 14.42
N LEU A 72 -4.72 -12.62 13.69
CA LEU A 72 -3.80 -13.73 13.93
C LEU A 72 -2.33 -13.29 13.80
N LEU A 73 -2.00 -12.48 12.79
CA LEU A 73 -0.67 -11.90 12.61
C LEU A 73 -0.28 -11.00 13.78
N THR A 74 -1.20 -10.17 14.26
CA THR A 74 -0.96 -9.27 15.39
C THR A 74 -0.78 -10.04 16.69
N VAL A 75 -1.59 -11.06 16.93
CA VAL A 75 -1.45 -11.97 18.09
C VAL A 75 -0.11 -12.70 18.03
N TRP A 76 0.28 -13.19 16.85
CA TRP A 76 1.57 -13.84 16.67
C TRP A 76 2.74 -12.88 16.91
N ASP A 77 2.66 -11.62 16.46
CA ASP A 77 3.65 -10.59 16.81
C ASP A 77 3.73 -10.40 18.32
N CYS A 78 2.61 -10.36 19.05
CA CYS A 78 2.65 -10.23 20.51
C CYS A 78 3.46 -11.35 21.19
N PHE A 79 3.39 -12.58 20.67
CA PHE A 79 4.13 -13.73 21.20
C PHE A 79 5.60 -13.77 20.75
N LYS A 80 5.88 -13.45 19.48
CA LYS A 80 7.22 -13.61 18.89
C LYS A 80 8.01 -12.31 18.77
N LYS A 81 7.40 -11.18 19.11
CA LYS A 81 7.91 -9.82 18.94
C LYS A 81 8.47 -9.59 17.52
N ASN A 82 7.75 -10.03 16.49
CA ASN A 82 8.17 -9.90 15.09
C ASN A 82 7.46 -8.77 14.34
N GLN A 83 8.14 -7.63 14.20
CA GLN A 83 7.62 -6.42 13.56
C GLN A 83 7.31 -6.57 12.06
N PHE A 84 7.85 -7.60 11.38
CA PHE A 84 7.45 -7.94 10.00
C PHE A 84 5.97 -8.33 9.91
N LEU A 85 5.45 -9.08 10.90
CA LEU A 85 4.05 -9.51 10.94
C LEU A 85 3.09 -8.33 11.16
N VAL A 86 3.54 -7.34 11.92
CA VAL A 86 2.84 -6.05 12.12
C VAL A 86 2.72 -5.32 10.79
N GLY A 87 3.81 -5.30 10.02
CA GLY A 87 3.82 -4.74 8.68
C GLY A 87 2.83 -5.44 7.74
N LEU A 88 2.81 -6.77 7.73
CA LEU A 88 1.86 -7.55 6.92
C LEU A 88 0.40 -7.29 7.31
N SER A 89 0.09 -7.28 8.61
CA SER A 89 -1.25 -6.97 9.13
C SER A 89 -1.73 -5.59 8.65
N ALA A 90 -0.91 -4.56 8.85
CA ALA A 90 -1.23 -3.20 8.42
C ALA A 90 -1.38 -3.10 6.90
N TYR A 91 -0.56 -3.83 6.15
CA TYR A 91 -0.63 -3.84 4.68
C TYR A 91 -1.92 -4.47 4.16
N PHE A 92 -2.33 -5.64 4.69
CA PHE A 92 -3.57 -6.27 4.24
C PHE A 92 -4.80 -5.41 4.53
N ILE A 93 -4.86 -4.80 5.72
CA ILE A 93 -5.94 -3.85 6.05
C ILE A 93 -5.88 -2.63 5.12
N GLY A 94 -4.70 -2.08 4.89
CA GLY A 94 -4.51 -0.91 4.03
C GLY A 94 -4.92 -1.18 2.58
N VAL A 95 -4.56 -2.34 2.03
CA VAL A 95 -4.98 -2.75 0.68
C VAL A 95 -6.50 -2.94 0.65
N TYR A 96 -7.08 -3.64 1.62
CA TYR A 96 -8.53 -3.79 1.69
C TYR A 96 -9.25 -2.44 1.72
N ALA A 97 -8.79 -1.52 2.57
CA ALA A 97 -9.30 -0.16 2.65
C ALA A 97 -9.23 0.57 1.31
N PHE A 98 -8.06 0.52 0.66
CA PHE A 98 -7.79 1.21 -0.59
C PHE A 98 -8.73 0.81 -1.73
N PHE A 99 -9.18 -0.45 -1.76
CA PHE A 99 -10.08 -0.97 -2.79
C PHE A 99 -11.57 -0.94 -2.39
N THR A 100 -11.90 -0.70 -1.12
CA THR A 100 -13.30 -0.74 -0.64
C THR A 100 -13.87 0.63 -0.28
N LEU A 101 -13.01 1.59 0.06
CA LEU A 101 -13.38 2.99 0.26
C LEU A 101 -14.06 3.61 -0.98
N PRO A 102 -13.55 3.46 -2.22
CA PRO A 102 -14.20 4.04 -3.39
C PRO A 102 -15.61 3.48 -3.59
N ILE A 103 -15.74 2.17 -3.43
CA ILE A 103 -17.02 1.45 -3.56
C ILE A 103 -18.04 1.96 -2.54
N SER A 104 -17.64 2.06 -1.26
CA SER A 104 -18.51 2.47 -0.17
C SER A 104 -18.97 3.92 -0.33
N VAL A 105 -18.05 4.81 -0.67
CA VAL A 105 -18.30 6.25 -0.78
C VAL A 105 -19.12 6.56 -2.02
N THR A 106 -18.80 5.95 -3.16
CA THR A 106 -19.57 6.13 -4.40
C THR A 106 -20.99 5.61 -4.26
N THR A 107 -21.19 4.56 -3.45
CA THR A 107 -22.55 4.10 -3.17
C THR A 107 -23.30 5.10 -2.31
N ALA A 108 -22.72 5.53 -1.19
CA ALA A 108 -23.37 6.44 -0.27
C ALA A 108 -23.60 7.86 -0.83
N PHE A 109 -22.74 8.34 -1.73
CA PHE A 109 -22.71 9.75 -2.16
C PHE A 109 -22.82 9.96 -3.68
N SER A 110 -22.91 8.89 -4.47
CA SER A 110 -22.91 8.98 -5.94
C SER A 110 -23.77 7.89 -6.61
N ASN A 111 -24.84 7.46 -5.94
CA ASN A 111 -25.86 6.54 -6.44
C ASN A 111 -25.33 5.14 -6.86
N GLY A 112 -24.14 4.75 -6.39
CA GLY A 112 -23.55 3.44 -6.64
C GLY A 112 -23.31 3.14 -8.13
N ASN A 113 -23.00 4.16 -8.95
CA ASN A 113 -22.83 3.96 -10.39
C ASN A 113 -21.60 3.08 -10.69
N LEU A 114 -21.84 1.88 -11.22
CA LEU A 114 -20.79 0.89 -11.55
C LEU A 114 -19.69 1.45 -12.47
N ASN A 115 -20.05 2.22 -13.49
CA ASN A 115 -19.05 2.79 -14.41
C ASN A 115 -18.12 3.77 -13.70
N PHE A 116 -18.65 4.48 -12.70
CA PHE A 116 -17.87 5.43 -11.91
C PHE A 116 -16.96 4.71 -10.92
N ILE A 117 -17.46 3.66 -10.25
CA ILE A 117 -16.64 2.77 -9.42
C ILE A 117 -15.50 2.17 -10.25
N LEU A 118 -15.80 1.60 -11.43
CA LEU A 118 -14.78 1.02 -12.31
C LEU A 118 -13.72 2.05 -12.73
N LEU A 119 -14.13 3.29 -13.02
CA LEU A 119 -13.19 4.36 -13.35
C LEU A 119 -12.25 4.68 -12.19
N GLN A 120 -12.78 4.77 -10.96
CA GLN A 120 -11.98 4.97 -9.76
C GLN A 120 -10.99 3.82 -9.58
N GLU A 121 -11.46 2.57 -9.57
CA GLU A 121 -10.63 1.38 -9.38
C GLU A 121 -9.50 1.25 -10.41
N VAL A 122 -9.81 1.48 -11.69
CA VAL A 122 -8.82 1.49 -12.77
C VAL A 122 -7.79 2.59 -12.55
N SER A 123 -8.22 3.78 -12.17
CA SER A 123 -7.32 4.92 -12.00
C SER A 123 -6.42 4.78 -10.76
N ILE A 124 -6.93 4.31 -9.62
CA ILE A 124 -6.12 4.10 -8.40
C ILE A 124 -5.12 2.96 -8.55
N THR A 125 -5.33 2.07 -9.52
CA THR A 125 -4.37 1.02 -9.90
C THR A 125 -3.35 1.52 -10.92
N LEU A 126 -3.81 2.14 -12.02
CA LEU A 126 -2.94 2.55 -13.13
C LEU A 126 -2.09 3.77 -12.77
N TRP A 127 -2.63 4.73 -12.03
CA TRP A 127 -1.92 5.97 -11.73
C TRP A 127 -0.64 5.70 -10.93
N PRO A 128 -0.65 4.99 -9.79
CA PRO A 128 0.58 4.66 -9.07
C PRO A 128 1.58 3.87 -9.92
N LEU A 129 1.10 2.96 -10.78
CA LEU A 129 1.95 2.16 -11.66
C LEU A 129 2.69 3.04 -12.69
N LEU A 130 1.95 3.87 -13.43
CA LEU A 130 2.51 4.79 -14.43
C LEU A 130 3.53 5.73 -13.80
N MET A 131 3.17 6.23 -12.62
CA MET A 131 4.03 7.10 -11.83
C MET A 131 5.29 6.39 -11.36
N TRP A 132 5.18 5.17 -10.85
CA TRP A 132 6.33 4.36 -10.46
C TRP A 132 7.30 4.12 -11.62
N LEU A 133 6.78 3.79 -12.80
CA LEU A 133 7.57 3.61 -14.03
C LEU A 133 8.24 4.93 -14.46
N SER A 134 7.50 6.04 -14.40
CA SER A 134 8.03 7.37 -14.70
C SER A 134 9.16 7.75 -13.74
N MET A 135 9.01 7.45 -12.45
CA MET A 135 10.05 7.69 -11.45
C MET A 135 11.32 6.94 -11.80
N ALA A 136 11.23 5.64 -12.10
CA ALA A 136 12.40 4.85 -12.48
C ALA A 136 13.07 5.35 -13.77
N TYR A 137 12.28 5.85 -14.72
CA TYR A 137 12.82 6.38 -15.97
C TYR A 137 13.54 7.72 -15.79
N PHE A 138 12.94 8.67 -15.05
CA PHE A 138 13.46 10.03 -14.96
C PHE A 138 14.52 10.23 -13.86
N THR A 139 14.54 9.38 -12.83
CA THR A 139 15.45 9.56 -11.68
C THR A 139 16.72 8.73 -11.76
N ILE A 140 16.87 7.86 -12.77
CA ILE A 140 18.03 7.01 -12.94
C ILE A 140 18.63 7.28 -14.33
N ASP A 141 19.94 7.47 -14.43
CA ASP A 141 20.60 7.72 -15.71
C ASP A 141 20.85 6.42 -16.49
N SER A 142 21.49 6.51 -17.66
CA SER A 142 21.87 5.34 -18.46
C SER A 142 22.94 4.46 -17.82
N GLU A 143 23.68 5.00 -16.85
CA GLU A 143 24.80 4.36 -16.14
C GLU A 143 24.34 3.70 -14.82
N GLY A 144 23.11 3.95 -14.39
CA GLY A 144 22.51 3.39 -13.17
C GLY A 144 22.69 4.26 -11.93
N ASN A 145 23.14 5.51 -12.08
CA ASN A 145 23.23 6.45 -10.97
C ASN A 145 21.90 7.19 -10.79
N MET A 146 21.61 7.56 -9.55
CA MET A 146 20.48 8.45 -9.25
C MET A 146 20.80 9.85 -9.77
N VAL A 147 19.92 10.40 -10.58
CA VAL A 147 20.04 11.78 -11.08
C VAL A 147 19.71 12.73 -9.92
N GLU A 148 20.74 13.37 -9.35
CA GLU A 148 20.61 14.30 -8.22
C GLU A 148 20.20 15.73 -8.64
N GLY A 149 19.34 15.84 -9.65
CA GLY A 149 18.73 17.10 -10.03
C GLY A 149 17.65 17.52 -9.03
N ARG A 150 17.99 18.35 -8.03
CA ARG A 150 17.03 18.86 -7.03
C ARG A 150 15.76 19.45 -7.67
N LEU A 151 15.89 20.07 -8.85
CA LEU A 151 14.75 20.61 -9.61
C LEU A 151 13.92 19.50 -10.27
N GLN A 152 14.55 18.53 -10.91
CA GLN A 152 13.88 17.44 -11.64
C GLN A 152 13.13 16.52 -10.67
N ASN A 153 13.75 16.18 -9.53
CA ASN A 153 13.11 15.40 -8.47
C ASN A 153 11.95 16.15 -7.81
N LYS A 154 12.03 17.49 -7.68
CA LYS A 154 10.92 18.33 -7.19
C LYS A 154 9.77 18.40 -8.18
N ILE A 155 10.05 18.57 -9.47
CA ILE A 155 9.02 18.65 -10.52
C ILE A 155 8.30 17.31 -10.62
N LEU A 156 9.03 16.20 -10.66
CA LEU A 156 8.44 14.87 -10.68
C LEU A 156 7.62 14.64 -9.40
N GLY A 157 8.20 14.96 -8.23
CA GLY A 157 7.56 15.04 -6.91
C GLY A 157 6.19 15.72 -6.93
N ASN A 158 6.15 16.94 -7.45
CA ASN A 158 4.92 17.73 -7.52
C ASN A 158 3.91 17.13 -8.51
N LEU A 159 4.36 16.58 -9.64
CA LEU A 159 3.50 15.96 -10.64
C LEU A 159 2.85 14.67 -10.09
N PHE A 160 3.53 13.93 -9.20
CA PHE A 160 2.98 12.75 -8.50
C PHE A 160 1.73 13.08 -7.67
N VAL A 161 1.79 14.19 -6.94
CA VAL A 161 0.73 14.57 -6.01
C VAL A 161 -0.30 15.48 -6.69
N ALA A 162 0.05 16.09 -7.84
CA ALA A 162 -0.78 17.08 -8.52
C ALA A 162 -2.18 16.58 -8.87
N LEU A 163 -2.31 15.44 -9.58
CA LEU A 163 -3.63 14.98 -10.01
C LEU A 163 -4.56 14.66 -8.83
N GLY A 164 -4.06 13.93 -7.83
CA GLY A 164 -4.83 13.66 -6.63
C GLY A 164 -5.16 14.94 -5.85
N THR A 165 -4.23 15.89 -5.77
CA THR A 165 -4.47 17.20 -5.11
C THR A 165 -5.52 18.01 -5.84
N ILE A 166 -5.46 18.08 -7.18
CA ILE A 166 -6.45 18.78 -7.99
C ILE A 166 -7.83 18.16 -7.75
N LEU A 167 -7.92 16.84 -7.72
CA LEU A 167 -9.18 16.14 -7.49
C LEU A 167 -9.72 16.37 -6.07
N CYS A 168 -8.84 16.41 -5.06
CA CYS A 168 -9.21 16.80 -3.70
C CYS A 168 -9.72 18.25 -3.63
N ILE A 169 -9.02 19.19 -4.27
CA ILE A 169 -9.43 20.60 -4.31
C ILE A 169 -10.77 20.73 -5.02
N TYR A 170 -10.94 20.05 -6.15
CA TYR A 170 -12.20 20.02 -6.88
C TYR A 170 -13.34 19.53 -6.00
N GLY A 171 -13.17 18.39 -5.33
CA GLY A 171 -14.15 17.88 -4.37
C GLY A 171 -14.45 18.87 -3.25
N LEU A 172 -13.44 19.52 -2.67
CA LEU A 172 -13.66 20.53 -1.62
C LEU A 172 -14.41 21.78 -2.11
N VAL A 173 -14.19 22.20 -3.35
CA VAL A 173 -14.94 23.31 -3.97
C VAL A 173 -16.39 22.91 -4.23
N GLU A 174 -16.63 21.67 -4.64
CA GLU A 174 -17.95 21.09 -4.88
C GLU A 174 -18.73 20.75 -3.60
N LEU A 175 -18.12 20.88 -2.41
CA LEU A 175 -18.70 20.53 -1.11
C LEU A 175 -20.11 21.10 -0.87
N ARG A 176 -20.42 22.26 -1.47
CA ARG A 176 -21.74 22.92 -1.35
C ARG A 176 -22.60 22.82 -2.61
N LEU A 177 -22.11 22.15 -3.65
CA LEU A 177 -22.67 22.18 -5.00
C LEU A 177 -23.09 20.80 -5.50
N SER A 178 -22.46 19.73 -5.00
CA SER A 178 -22.74 18.36 -5.44
C SER A 178 -22.61 17.36 -4.30
N ASP A 179 -23.46 16.34 -4.29
CA ASP A 179 -23.35 15.19 -3.38
C ASP A 179 -22.10 14.34 -3.68
N THR A 180 -21.50 14.48 -4.87
CA THR A 180 -20.31 13.73 -5.29
C THR A 180 -18.99 14.24 -4.70
N TYR A 181 -19.02 15.30 -3.90
CA TYR A 181 -17.83 15.98 -3.39
C TYR A 181 -16.90 15.02 -2.63
N LEU A 182 -17.47 14.18 -1.76
CA LEU A 182 -16.71 13.27 -0.90
C LEU A 182 -16.04 12.18 -1.74
N THR A 183 -16.74 11.72 -2.77
CA THR A 183 -16.24 10.76 -3.75
C THR A 183 -15.02 11.30 -4.49
N CYS A 184 -15.03 12.57 -4.90
CA CYS A 184 -13.87 13.22 -5.51
C CYS A 184 -12.70 13.38 -4.53
N VAL A 185 -12.98 13.77 -3.28
CA VAL A 185 -11.92 13.94 -2.25
C VAL A 185 -11.24 12.61 -1.94
N ILE A 186 -12.01 11.54 -1.72
CA ILE A 186 -11.47 10.21 -1.39
C ILE A 186 -10.71 9.65 -2.57
N TRP A 187 -11.24 9.78 -3.78
CA TRP A 187 -10.54 9.37 -4.99
C TRP A 187 -9.21 10.12 -5.16
N GLY A 188 -9.20 11.44 -4.92
CA GLY A 188 -7.97 12.24 -4.97
C GLY A 188 -6.94 11.81 -3.93
N PHE A 189 -7.40 11.50 -2.72
CA PHE A 189 -6.56 11.00 -1.64
C PHE A 189 -5.95 9.63 -1.98
N GLU A 190 -6.71 8.71 -2.57
CA GLU A 190 -6.24 7.40 -3.00
C GLU A 190 -5.21 7.50 -4.12
N LEU A 191 -5.37 8.43 -5.08
CA LEU A 191 -4.35 8.67 -6.10
C LEU A 191 -3.02 9.14 -5.49
N ILE A 192 -3.05 9.89 -4.39
CA ILE A 192 -1.85 10.32 -3.65
C ILE A 192 -1.26 9.14 -2.87
N VAL A 193 -2.08 8.43 -2.11
CA VAL A 193 -1.64 7.37 -1.20
C VAL A 193 -1.28 6.08 -1.92
N GLY A 194 -1.84 5.81 -3.11
CA GLY A 194 -1.60 4.59 -3.88
C GLY A 194 -0.13 4.37 -4.23
N LEU A 195 0.66 5.45 -4.34
CA LEU A 195 2.11 5.37 -4.52
C LEU A 195 2.83 4.74 -3.31
N SER A 196 2.23 4.87 -2.14
CA SER A 196 2.73 4.28 -0.91
C SER A 196 2.54 2.77 -0.84
N LEU A 197 1.74 2.17 -1.72
CA LEU A 197 1.54 0.71 -1.75
C LEU A 197 2.85 -0.04 -2.08
N VAL A 198 3.67 0.53 -2.96
CA VAL A 198 4.99 -0.04 -3.30
C VAL A 198 6.00 0.27 -2.20
N THR A 199 6.01 1.51 -1.69
CA THR A 199 6.98 1.92 -0.66
C THR A 199 6.70 1.26 0.70
N ALA A 200 5.46 0.88 0.98
CA ALA A 200 5.06 0.15 2.19
C ALA A 200 5.90 -1.12 2.40
N TRP A 201 6.23 -1.84 1.32
CA TRP A 201 7.10 -3.01 1.40
C TRP A 201 8.49 -2.71 1.96
N SER A 202 9.02 -1.50 1.72
CA SER A 202 10.31 -1.09 2.30
C SER A 202 10.23 -0.93 3.82
N TYR A 203 9.09 -0.52 4.36
CA TYR A 203 8.82 -0.46 5.80
C TYR A 203 8.52 -1.84 6.41
N ILE A 204 7.77 -2.68 5.69
CA ILE A 204 7.43 -4.04 6.14
C ILE A 204 8.71 -4.88 6.25
N LEU A 205 9.58 -4.80 5.25
CA LEU A 205 10.83 -5.57 5.19
C LEU A 205 11.96 -4.95 6.03
N TYR A 206 11.79 -3.75 6.59
CA TYR A 206 12.82 -3.07 7.37
C TYR A 206 13.38 -3.92 8.54
N PRO A 207 12.54 -4.55 9.40
CA PRO A 207 13.01 -5.40 10.50
C PRO A 207 13.82 -6.61 10.02
N LEU A 208 13.55 -7.08 8.80
CA LEU A 208 14.28 -8.23 8.24
C LEU A 208 15.71 -7.85 7.82
N ARG A 209 15.96 -6.57 7.53
CA ARG A 209 17.27 -6.05 7.08
C ARG A 209 18.11 -5.46 8.21
N HIS A 210 17.47 -4.91 9.25
CA HIS A 210 18.13 -4.18 10.32
C HIS A 210 17.98 -4.91 11.66
N LYS A 211 18.50 -6.15 11.71
CA LYS A 211 18.40 -7.05 12.87
C LYS A 211 18.92 -6.44 14.19
N ASP A 212 19.83 -5.47 14.11
CA ASP A 212 20.57 -4.92 15.25
C ASP A 212 20.16 -3.49 15.67
N ASP A 213 19.46 -2.75 14.79
CA ASP A 213 19.05 -1.36 15.08
C ASP A 213 17.75 -1.28 15.90
N GLU A 214 16.96 -2.34 15.93
CA GLU A 214 15.68 -2.38 16.65
C GLU A 214 15.85 -2.81 18.11
N GLY A 215 16.52 -1.95 18.90
CA GLY A 215 16.39 -1.89 20.35
C GLY A 215 17.11 -2.98 21.16
N ALA A 216 17.99 -2.52 22.04
CA ALA A 216 18.83 -3.29 22.97
C ALA A 216 18.08 -4.13 24.05
N ASP A 217 16.83 -4.56 23.81
CA ASP A 217 16.00 -5.34 24.75
C ASP A 217 15.51 -6.69 24.17
N LEU A 218 16.06 -7.12 23.03
CA LEU A 218 15.55 -8.25 22.23
C LEU A 218 16.60 -9.31 21.89
N THR A 219 17.50 -9.63 22.82
CA THR A 219 18.45 -10.75 22.68
C THR A 219 17.76 -12.09 22.38
N GLU A 220 16.50 -12.31 22.79
CA GLU A 220 15.72 -13.52 22.45
C GLU A 220 14.82 -13.37 21.20
N ALA A 221 14.29 -12.18 20.90
CA ALA A 221 13.48 -12.01 19.68
C ALA A 221 14.35 -11.97 18.42
N SER A 222 15.62 -11.59 18.57
CA SER A 222 16.66 -11.69 17.54
C SER A 222 16.78 -13.10 16.97
N GLU A 223 16.60 -14.17 17.76
CA GLU A 223 16.80 -15.53 17.25
C GLU A 223 15.65 -16.00 16.32
N VAL A 224 14.40 -15.69 16.68
CA VAL A 224 13.22 -16.05 15.88
C VAL A 224 13.13 -15.18 14.62
N GLN A 225 13.42 -13.89 14.75
CA GLN A 225 13.50 -12.98 13.61
C GLN A 225 14.67 -13.36 12.69
N SER A 226 15.82 -13.71 13.26
CA SER A 226 16.97 -14.20 12.49
C SER A 226 16.67 -15.50 11.76
N LYS A 227 15.95 -16.45 12.36
CA LYS A 227 15.49 -17.68 11.68
C LYS A 227 14.47 -17.40 10.58
N ALA A 228 13.51 -16.48 10.79
CA ALA A 228 12.55 -16.11 9.76
C ALA A 228 13.20 -15.37 8.58
N VAL A 229 14.17 -14.49 8.86
CA VAL A 229 14.98 -13.82 7.84
C VAL A 229 15.86 -14.81 7.09
N ASN A 230 16.52 -15.73 7.81
CA ASN A 230 17.37 -16.73 7.17
C ASN A 230 16.52 -17.68 6.32
N ALA A 231 15.37 -18.14 6.81
CA ALA A 231 14.45 -18.95 6.03
C ALA A 231 13.88 -18.20 4.83
N LEU A 232 13.52 -16.92 4.96
CA LEU A 232 13.02 -16.11 3.84
C LEU A 232 14.13 -15.79 2.84
N ASN A 233 15.33 -15.46 3.31
CA ASN A 233 16.50 -15.17 2.47
C ASN A 233 16.97 -16.45 1.77
N GLU A 234 17.02 -17.59 2.45
CA GLU A 234 17.26 -18.91 1.85
C GLU A 234 16.16 -19.21 0.83
N THR A 235 14.87 -19.04 1.15
CA THR A 235 13.78 -19.29 0.19
C THR A 235 13.83 -18.35 -1.02
N LEU A 236 14.24 -17.08 -0.84
CA LEU A 236 14.39 -16.09 -1.90
C LEU A 236 15.67 -16.29 -2.72
N GLN A 237 16.73 -16.84 -2.12
CA GLN A 237 17.99 -17.19 -2.81
C GLN A 237 17.93 -18.55 -3.50
N ASP A 238 17.19 -19.51 -2.93
CA ASP A 238 16.97 -20.85 -3.47
C ASP A 238 15.94 -20.80 -4.62
N LYS A 239 15.00 -19.84 -4.57
CA LYS A 239 14.33 -19.32 -5.76
C LYS A 239 15.24 -18.36 -6.51
N ARG A 240 16.37 -18.88 -7.01
CA ARG A 240 17.01 -18.30 -8.19
C ARG A 240 15.96 -18.22 -9.29
N PHE A 241 15.37 -17.04 -9.48
CA PHE A 241 14.80 -16.66 -10.76
C PHE A 241 15.89 -16.90 -11.82
N ASP A 242 15.77 -18.04 -12.51
CA ASP A 242 16.49 -18.48 -13.69
C ASP A 242 17.89 -17.87 -13.89
N LYS A 243 18.87 -18.43 -13.19
CA LYS A 243 20.28 -18.27 -13.59
C LYS A 243 20.71 -19.30 -14.64
N GLU A 244 19.78 -20.12 -15.16
CA GLU A 244 20.08 -21.19 -16.13
C GLU A 244 19.23 -21.20 -17.41
N ARG A 245 18.46 -20.15 -17.74
CA ARG A 245 17.69 -20.10 -19.01
C ARG A 245 18.36 -19.37 -20.18
N PHE A 246 19.63 -18.99 -20.03
CA PHE A 246 20.47 -18.53 -21.13
C PHE A 246 21.79 -19.29 -21.11
N LYS A 247 21.75 -20.53 -21.57
CA LYS A 247 22.88 -21.21 -22.22
C LYS A 247 22.42 -21.69 -23.58
#